data_AF-A0A102LJV7-F1
#
_entry.id   AF-A0A102LJV7-F1
#
_cell.length_a   1.000
_cell.length_b   1.000
_cell.length_c   1.000
_cell.angle_alpha   90.00
_cell.angle_beta   90.00
_cell.angle_gamma   90.00
#
_symmetry.space_group_name_H-M   'P 1'
#
loop_
_entity.id
_entity.type
_entity.pdbx_description
1 polymer ?
#
loop_
_entity_poly.entity_id
_entity_poly.type
_entity_poly.pdbx_seq_one_letter_code
_entity_poly.pdbx_strand_id
1 'polypeptide(L)'
;MPKLTPPRDTGALTVPDLLDARANARADHAPLRLPSGARLTYGAWRARSGSAALGLYQNGLRIGARVALIFDGLDWLDYAVAYMAVLRCGATAIHMNGHMPDAEIQRRLAECDCSTLIRSRFVAPPRGFSGQHFTIDELLRGDESLSAIPILPTFAAMSWLGFSLNTLTLLALAVVIGILVDDAIVEVENIEAHRRSGKSIRRSVEDAIHEIALPVVATTMALVAVFLPTATMAGITGRYFVQFGWTSVIAVHQR
;
A
#
# COMPACT_ATOMS: atom_id res chain seq x y z
N MET A 1 -7.19 19.92 -30.84
CA MET A 1 -6.58 19.00 -29.85
C MET A 1 -5.08 18.96 -30.09
N PRO A 2 -4.23 19.37 -29.15
CA PRO A 2 -2.79 19.20 -29.30
C PRO A 2 -2.47 17.71 -29.29
N LYS A 3 -1.80 17.22 -30.33
CA LYS A 3 -1.27 15.84 -30.36
C LYS A 3 -0.18 15.74 -29.28
N LEU A 4 -0.39 14.87 -28.31
CA LEU A 4 0.63 14.48 -27.34
C LEU A 4 1.75 13.76 -28.11
N THR A 5 2.87 14.45 -28.32
CA THR A 5 4.09 13.81 -28.78
C THR A 5 4.64 12.98 -27.61
N PRO A 6 4.82 11.65 -27.75
CA PRO A 6 5.36 10.85 -26.67
C PRO A 6 6.79 11.29 -26.34
N PRO A 7 7.18 11.37 -25.06
CA PRO A 7 8.54 11.71 -24.67
C PRO A 7 9.53 10.68 -25.23
N ARG A 8 10.62 11.19 -25.83
CA ARG A 8 11.72 10.41 -26.40
C ARG A 8 12.67 9.95 -25.28
N ASP A 9 12.25 8.92 -24.55
CA ASP A 9 13.12 7.97 -23.84
C ASP A 9 12.26 6.78 -23.41
N THR A 10 12.09 5.81 -24.31
CA THR A 10 11.20 4.66 -24.07
C THR A 10 11.92 3.55 -23.34
N GLY A 11 12.22 3.75 -22.06
CA GLY A 11 12.07 2.66 -21.10
C GLY A 11 10.61 2.20 -21.16
N ALA A 12 10.35 0.91 -21.29
CA ALA A 12 9.00 0.38 -21.55
C ALA A 12 8.02 0.84 -20.46
N LEU A 13 7.21 1.88 -20.76
CA LEU A 13 6.16 2.35 -19.87
C LEU A 13 5.05 1.29 -19.81
N THR A 14 4.73 0.86 -18.60
CA THR A 14 3.64 -0.09 -18.38
C THR A 14 2.29 0.63 -18.31
N VAL A 15 1.18 -0.10 -18.45
CA VAL A 15 -0.16 0.47 -18.30
C VAL A 15 -0.38 1.12 -16.91
N PRO A 16 0.06 0.50 -15.79
CA PRO A 16 0.12 1.17 -14.48
C PRO A 16 0.85 2.51 -14.47
N ASP A 17 2.01 2.60 -15.12
CA ASP A 17 2.78 3.86 -15.17
C ASP A 17 2.01 4.97 -15.87
N LEU A 18 1.27 4.62 -16.94
CA LEU A 18 0.39 5.56 -17.63
C LEU A 18 -0.79 6.01 -16.76
N LEU A 19 -1.35 5.12 -15.93
CA LEU A 19 -2.38 5.50 -14.97
C LEU A 19 -1.81 6.45 -13.91
N ASP A 20 -0.62 6.15 -13.39
CA ASP A 20 0.04 6.96 -12.37
C ASP A 20 0.38 8.36 -12.89
N ALA A 21 0.90 8.45 -14.12
CA ALA A 21 1.16 9.73 -14.78
C ALA A 21 -0.13 10.57 -14.94
N ARG A 22 -1.25 9.94 -15.32
CA ARG A 22 -2.54 10.63 -15.46
C ARG A 22 -3.14 11.03 -14.12
N ALA A 23 -3.02 10.19 -13.09
CA ALA A 23 -3.46 10.51 -11.73
C ALA A 23 -2.68 11.69 -11.14
N ASN A 24 -1.37 11.76 -11.37
CA ASN A 24 -0.55 12.91 -10.95
C ASN A 24 -0.96 14.20 -11.67
N ALA A 25 -1.25 14.13 -12.97
CA ALA A 25 -1.58 15.31 -13.76
C ALA A 25 -3.04 15.79 -13.58
N ARG A 26 -3.99 14.87 -13.37
CA ARG A 26 -5.43 15.13 -13.42
C ARG A 26 -6.23 14.20 -12.49
N ALA A 27 -5.91 14.20 -11.19
CA ALA A 27 -6.50 13.29 -10.21
C ALA A 27 -8.04 13.24 -10.24
N ASP A 28 -8.71 14.40 -10.35
CA ASP A 28 -10.18 14.51 -10.28
C ASP A 28 -10.89 14.18 -11.59
N HIS A 29 -10.16 14.01 -12.69
CA HIS A 29 -10.77 13.67 -13.96
C HIS A 29 -11.29 12.22 -13.92
N ALA A 30 -12.57 12.03 -14.24
CA ALA A 30 -13.21 10.72 -14.31
C ALA A 30 -13.24 10.18 -15.74
N PRO A 31 -12.25 9.34 -16.14
CA PRO A 31 -12.25 8.68 -17.44
C PRO A 31 -13.35 7.63 -17.59
N LEU A 32 -13.76 7.00 -16.48
CA LEU A 32 -14.80 5.97 -16.45
C LEU A 32 -16.04 6.53 -15.79
N ARG A 33 -17.14 6.56 -16.55
CA ARG A 33 -18.46 7.01 -16.13
C ARG A 33 -19.49 6.02 -16.61
N LEU A 34 -20.25 5.46 -15.68
CA LEU A 34 -21.33 4.53 -15.97
C LEU A 34 -22.64 5.29 -16.19
N PRO A 35 -23.58 4.72 -16.97
CA PRO A 35 -24.94 5.27 -17.13
C PRO A 35 -25.69 5.44 -15.81
N SER A 36 -25.35 4.62 -14.80
CA SER A 36 -25.90 4.71 -13.44
C SER A 36 -25.45 5.96 -12.66
N GLY A 37 -24.54 6.77 -13.22
CA GLY A 37 -23.95 7.94 -12.57
C GLY A 37 -22.68 7.63 -11.76
N ALA A 38 -22.36 6.35 -11.55
CA ALA A 38 -21.11 5.95 -10.91
C ALA A 38 -19.91 6.37 -11.76
N ARG A 39 -18.88 6.92 -11.11
CA ARG A 39 -17.67 7.44 -11.77
C ARG A 39 -16.42 7.00 -11.04
N LEU A 40 -15.35 6.78 -11.79
CA LEU A 40 -14.03 6.47 -11.26
C LEU A 40 -13.03 7.51 -11.76
N THR A 41 -12.53 8.35 -10.86
CA THR A 41 -11.49 9.35 -11.15
C THR A 41 -10.13 8.70 -11.27
N TYR A 42 -9.16 9.35 -11.94
CA TYR A 42 -7.80 8.81 -12.02
C TYR A 42 -7.17 8.64 -10.62
N GLY A 43 -7.39 9.60 -9.71
CA GLY A 43 -6.93 9.51 -8.33
C GLY A 43 -7.55 8.31 -7.59
N ALA A 44 -8.88 8.17 -7.66
CA ALA A 44 -9.57 7.04 -7.04
C ALA A 44 -9.18 5.69 -7.66
N TRP A 45 -8.98 5.64 -8.99
CA TRP A 45 -8.54 4.43 -9.68
C TRP A 45 -7.13 4.03 -9.22
N ARG A 46 -6.19 4.98 -9.15
CA ARG A 46 -4.84 4.72 -8.65
C ARG A 46 -4.87 4.21 -7.21
N ALA A 47 -5.58 4.90 -6.31
CA ALA A 47 -5.67 4.51 -4.91
C ALA A 47 -6.26 3.10 -4.76
N ARG A 48 -7.46 2.85 -5.32
CA ARG A 48 -8.13 1.54 -5.20
C ARG A 48 -7.34 0.41 -5.84
N SER A 49 -6.74 0.62 -7.01
CA SER A 49 -5.92 -0.40 -7.67
C SER A 49 -4.60 -0.65 -6.94
N GLY A 50 -4.03 0.37 -6.28
CA GLY A 50 -2.87 0.23 -5.40
C GLY A 50 -3.18 -0.61 -4.17
N SER A 51 -4.23 -0.28 -3.41
CA SER A 51 -4.64 -1.06 -2.24
C SER A 51 -5.02 -2.49 -2.60
N ALA A 52 -5.74 -2.71 -3.72
CA ALA A 52 -6.06 -4.05 -4.19
C ALA A 52 -4.81 -4.85 -4.61
N ALA A 53 -3.81 -4.21 -5.23
CA ALA A 53 -2.53 -4.86 -5.56
C ALA A 53 -1.77 -5.26 -4.30
N LEU A 54 -1.77 -4.41 -3.28
CA LEU A 54 -1.19 -4.72 -1.97
C LEU A 54 -1.89 -5.92 -1.33
N GLY A 55 -3.22 -5.95 -1.34
CA GLY A 55 -4.01 -7.09 -0.85
C GLY A 55 -3.65 -8.39 -1.58
N LEU A 56 -3.45 -8.36 -2.90
CA LEU A 56 -3.00 -9.53 -3.66
C LEU A 56 -1.60 -10.01 -3.24
N TYR A 57 -0.65 -9.09 -3.03
CA TYR A 57 0.69 -9.42 -2.56
C TYR A 57 0.68 -10.06 -1.18
N GLN A 58 -0.13 -9.53 -0.25
CA GLN A 58 -0.27 -10.07 1.10
C GLN A 58 -0.84 -11.49 1.11
N ASN A 59 -1.71 -11.79 0.14
CA ASN A 59 -2.24 -13.13 -0.06
C ASN A 59 -1.28 -14.05 -0.85
N GLY A 60 -0.05 -13.60 -1.10
CA GLY A 60 1.04 -14.41 -1.65
C GLY A 60 1.13 -14.40 -3.18
N LEU A 61 0.44 -13.48 -3.87
CA LEU A 61 0.56 -13.35 -5.32
C LEU A 61 2.00 -13.01 -5.72
N ARG A 62 2.56 -13.81 -6.63
CA ARG A 62 3.92 -13.61 -7.15
C ARG A 62 3.90 -12.91 -8.50
N ILE A 63 5.02 -12.25 -8.80
CA ILE A 63 5.25 -11.63 -10.11
C ILE A 63 5.26 -12.73 -11.19
N GLY A 64 4.64 -12.46 -12.34
CA GLY A 64 4.48 -13.42 -13.43
C GLY A 64 3.35 -14.44 -13.23
N ALA A 65 2.66 -14.42 -12.08
CA ALA A 65 1.48 -15.24 -11.86
C ALA A 65 0.33 -14.85 -12.80
N ARG A 66 -0.62 -15.75 -12.97
CA ARG A 66 -1.79 -15.56 -13.86
C ARG A 66 -3.03 -15.46 -13.01
N VAL A 67 -3.70 -14.32 -13.08
CA VAL A 67 -4.87 -14.01 -12.25
C VAL A 67 -6.10 -13.96 -13.12
N ALA A 68 -7.06 -14.83 -12.83
CA ALA A 68 -8.34 -14.85 -13.49
C ALA A 68 -9.21 -13.65 -13.05
N LEU A 69 -9.91 -13.02 -13.99
CA LEU A 69 -10.88 -11.97 -13.74
C LEU A 69 -12.26 -12.40 -14.26
N ILE A 70 -13.25 -12.51 -13.38
CA ILE A 70 -14.64 -12.84 -13.73
C ILE A 70 -15.56 -11.74 -13.22
N PHE A 71 -16.01 -10.87 -14.13
CA PHE A 71 -16.94 -9.80 -13.81
C PHE A 71 -18.15 -9.87 -14.73
N ASP A 72 -19.30 -9.47 -14.21
CA ASP A 72 -20.51 -9.27 -14.99
C ASP A 72 -20.59 -7.83 -15.51
N GLY A 73 -21.58 -7.55 -16.37
CA GLY A 73 -21.73 -6.24 -17.01
C GLY A 73 -22.08 -5.09 -16.06
N LEU A 74 -22.33 -5.37 -14.77
CA LEU A 74 -22.75 -4.37 -13.78
C LEU A 74 -21.55 -3.81 -12.98
N ASP A 75 -20.46 -4.57 -12.85
CA ASP A 75 -19.31 -4.22 -11.99
C ASP A 75 -18.08 -3.70 -12.76
N TRP A 76 -18.29 -2.88 -13.80
CA TRP A 76 -17.20 -2.42 -14.67
C TRP A 76 -16.12 -1.59 -13.96
N LEU A 77 -16.48 -0.85 -12.90
CA LEU A 77 -15.49 -0.07 -12.13
C LEU A 77 -14.57 -0.99 -11.32
N ASP A 78 -15.12 -2.05 -10.74
CA ASP A 78 -14.35 -3.01 -9.96
C ASP A 78 -13.49 -3.88 -10.85
N TYR A 79 -13.99 -4.23 -12.03
CA TYR A 79 -13.18 -4.83 -13.09
C TYR A 79 -11.98 -3.95 -13.47
N ALA A 80 -12.20 -2.65 -13.70
CA ALA A 80 -11.13 -1.72 -14.04
C ALA A 80 -10.08 -1.61 -12.92
N VAL A 81 -10.51 -1.61 -11.66
CA VAL A 81 -9.63 -1.64 -10.48
C VAL A 81 -8.85 -2.96 -10.42
N ALA A 82 -9.53 -4.11 -10.57
CA ALA A 82 -8.94 -5.44 -10.52
C ALA A 82 -7.86 -5.64 -11.60
N TYR A 83 -8.19 -5.26 -12.83
CA TYR A 83 -7.26 -5.35 -13.95
C TYR A 83 -5.99 -4.55 -13.69
N MET A 84 -6.13 -3.29 -13.24
CA MET A 84 -4.97 -2.48 -12.89
C MET A 84 -4.18 -3.03 -11.70
N ALA A 85 -4.86 -3.62 -10.71
CA ALA A 85 -4.21 -4.23 -9.56
C ALA A 85 -3.32 -5.42 -9.97
N VAL A 86 -3.84 -6.31 -10.83
CA VAL A 86 -3.07 -7.46 -11.36
C VAL A 86 -1.84 -6.99 -12.13
N LEU A 87 -1.99 -5.99 -13.00
CA LEU A 87 -0.86 -5.43 -13.75
C LEU A 87 0.17 -4.76 -12.84
N ARG A 88 -0.27 -4.05 -11.78
CA ARG A 88 0.63 -3.48 -10.76
C ARG A 88 1.41 -4.55 -10.00
N CYS A 89 0.83 -5.74 -9.84
CA CYS A 89 1.53 -6.90 -9.27
C CYS A 89 2.57 -7.53 -10.21
N GLY A 90 2.69 -7.04 -11.45
CA GLY A 90 3.50 -7.70 -12.48
C GLY A 90 2.95 -9.08 -12.88
N ALA A 91 1.67 -9.33 -12.62
CA ALA A 91 0.96 -10.54 -12.97
C ALA A 91 0.17 -10.34 -14.28
N THR A 92 -0.20 -11.44 -14.93
CA THR A 92 -1.01 -11.42 -16.16
C THR A 92 -2.48 -11.62 -15.82
N ALA A 93 -3.34 -10.70 -16.28
CA ALA A 93 -4.78 -10.82 -16.12
C ALA A 93 -5.39 -11.72 -17.21
N ILE A 94 -6.21 -12.68 -16.79
CA ILE A 94 -6.93 -13.58 -17.68
C ILE A 94 -8.42 -13.27 -17.60
N HIS A 95 -8.93 -12.69 -18.67
CA HIS A 95 -10.29 -12.18 -18.73
C HIS A 95 -11.26 -13.32 -19.08
N MET A 96 -12.27 -13.49 -18.26
CA MET A 96 -13.30 -14.51 -18.46
C MET A 96 -14.69 -13.90 -18.35
N ASN A 97 -15.61 -14.42 -19.15
CA ASN A 97 -17.00 -14.00 -19.12
C ASN A 97 -17.74 -14.81 -18.03
N GLY A 98 -18.38 -14.11 -17.08
CA GLY A 98 -19.15 -14.74 -16.00
C GLY A 98 -20.40 -15.50 -16.47
N HIS A 99 -20.82 -15.33 -17.72
CA HIS A 99 -21.95 -16.07 -18.30
C HIS A 99 -21.56 -17.44 -18.88
N MET A 100 -20.27 -17.79 -18.85
CA MET A 100 -19.80 -19.10 -19.32
C MET A 100 -20.21 -20.21 -18.35
N PRO A 101 -20.47 -21.44 -18.85
CA PRO A 101 -20.70 -22.58 -17.97
C PRO A 101 -19.49 -22.85 -17.06
N ASP A 102 -19.73 -23.25 -15.80
CA ASP A 102 -18.69 -23.53 -14.81
C ASP A 102 -17.61 -24.49 -15.33
N ALA A 103 -17.99 -25.51 -16.11
CA ALA A 103 -17.06 -26.47 -16.70
C ALA A 103 -16.04 -25.81 -17.65
N GLU A 104 -16.47 -24.81 -18.43
CA GLU A 104 -15.60 -24.06 -19.33
C GLU A 104 -14.68 -23.11 -18.54
N ILE A 105 -15.20 -22.48 -17.48
CA ILE A 105 -14.42 -21.63 -16.59
C ILE A 105 -13.31 -22.45 -15.92
N GLN A 106 -13.65 -23.63 -15.38
CA GLN A 106 -12.68 -24.55 -14.77
C GLN A 106 -11.62 -25.01 -15.78
N ARG A 107 -12.03 -25.37 -17.01
CA ARG A 107 -11.10 -25.75 -18.06
C ARG A 107 -10.07 -24.64 -18.32
N ARG A 108 -10.51 -23.39 -18.48
CA ARG A 108 -9.63 -22.25 -18.73
C ARG A 108 -8.73 -21.93 -17.54
N LEU A 109 -9.26 -21.99 -16.32
CA LEU A 109 -8.48 -21.82 -15.10
C LEU A 109 -7.33 -22.84 -15.02
N ALA A 110 -7.60 -24.09 -15.36
CA ALA A 110 -6.60 -25.16 -15.41
C ALA A 110 -5.59 -24.98 -16.55
N GLU A 111 -6.05 -24.72 -17.78
CA GLU A 111 -5.19 -24.49 -18.95
C GLU A 111 -4.23 -23.32 -18.75
N CYS A 112 -4.71 -22.30 -18.03
CA CYS A 112 -3.93 -21.12 -17.74
C CYS A 112 -3.09 -21.23 -16.45
N ASP A 113 -3.19 -22.30 -15.68
CA ASP A 113 -2.52 -22.44 -14.37
C ASP A 113 -2.83 -21.25 -13.42
N CYS A 114 -4.10 -20.87 -13.35
CA CYS A 114 -4.56 -19.79 -12.49
C CYS A 114 -4.75 -20.29 -11.06
N SER A 115 -3.87 -19.88 -10.14
CA SER A 115 -4.03 -20.13 -8.70
C SER A 115 -4.87 -19.06 -7.98
N THR A 116 -5.16 -17.94 -8.64
CA THR A 116 -5.84 -16.78 -8.06
C THR A 116 -6.93 -16.26 -8.99
N LEU A 117 -8.11 -15.99 -8.42
CA LEU A 117 -9.30 -15.49 -9.12
C LEU A 117 -9.81 -14.20 -8.44
N ILE A 118 -10.05 -13.15 -9.21
CA ILE A 118 -10.80 -11.97 -8.77
C ILE A 118 -12.15 -11.97 -9.45
N ARG A 119 -13.22 -11.84 -8.66
CA ARG A 119 -14.59 -11.93 -9.15
C ARG A 119 -15.45 -10.74 -8.72
N SER A 120 -16.51 -10.50 -9.49
CA SER A 120 -17.63 -9.66 -9.05
C SER A 120 -18.24 -10.22 -7.76
N ARG A 121 -18.76 -9.32 -6.92
CA ARG A 121 -19.47 -9.68 -5.68
C ARG A 121 -20.71 -10.55 -5.94
N PHE A 122 -21.32 -10.44 -7.11
CA PHE A 122 -22.55 -11.14 -7.48
C PHE A 122 -22.28 -12.50 -8.14
N VAL A 123 -21.03 -12.75 -8.55
CA VAL A 123 -20.63 -14.03 -9.16
C VAL A 123 -20.13 -14.98 -8.08
N ALA A 124 -20.75 -16.16 -7.99
CA ALA A 124 -20.31 -17.21 -7.08
C ALA A 124 -18.95 -17.80 -7.51
N PRO A 125 -18.11 -18.27 -6.58
CA PRO A 125 -16.88 -18.95 -6.95
C PRO A 125 -17.20 -20.23 -7.77
N PRO A 126 -16.47 -20.49 -8.86
CA PRO A 126 -16.74 -21.63 -9.72
C PRO A 126 -16.50 -22.94 -8.95
N ARG A 127 -17.44 -23.88 -9.05
CA ARG A 127 -17.41 -25.14 -8.29
C ARG A 127 -16.14 -25.94 -8.61
N GLY A 128 -15.41 -26.36 -7.58
CA GLY A 128 -14.19 -27.16 -7.72
C GLY A 128 -12.89 -26.36 -7.90
N PHE A 129 -12.94 -25.02 -7.87
CA PHE A 129 -11.72 -24.22 -7.85
C PHE A 129 -11.05 -24.30 -6.47
N SER A 130 -9.81 -24.80 -6.43
CA SER A 130 -9.03 -24.95 -5.19
C SER A 130 -8.08 -23.77 -4.91
N GLY A 131 -8.00 -22.81 -5.83
CA GLY A 131 -7.17 -21.61 -5.67
C GLY A 131 -7.82 -20.56 -4.79
N GLN A 132 -7.09 -19.47 -4.57
CA GLN A 132 -7.61 -18.33 -3.81
C GLN A 132 -8.56 -17.50 -4.67
N HIS A 133 -9.69 -17.08 -4.12
CA HIS A 133 -10.63 -16.20 -4.81
C HIS A 133 -10.97 -14.96 -3.98
N PHE A 134 -11.05 -13.81 -4.63
CA PHE A 134 -11.30 -12.54 -3.96
C PHE A 134 -12.32 -11.68 -4.70
N THR A 135 -13.06 -10.87 -3.95
CA THR A 135 -13.76 -9.70 -4.47
C THR A 135 -12.88 -8.45 -4.26
N ILE A 136 -13.16 -7.35 -4.97
CA ILE A 136 -12.44 -6.10 -4.75
C ILE A 136 -12.58 -5.62 -3.30
N ASP A 137 -13.76 -5.72 -2.69
CA ASP A 137 -13.97 -5.30 -1.31
C ASP A 137 -13.19 -6.15 -0.29
N GLU A 138 -12.95 -7.44 -0.58
CA GLU A 138 -12.09 -8.29 0.24
C GLU A 138 -10.62 -7.87 0.15
N LEU A 139 -10.14 -7.54 -1.06
CA LEU A 139 -8.77 -7.07 -1.26
C LEU A 139 -8.53 -5.70 -0.64
N LEU A 140 -9.53 -4.81 -0.68
CA LEU A 140 -9.45 -3.48 -0.07
C LEU A 140 -9.51 -3.52 1.46
N ARG A 141 -10.18 -4.51 2.06
CA ARG A 141 -10.27 -4.66 3.52
C ARG A 141 -8.95 -5.02 4.21
N GLY A 142 -7.97 -5.56 3.48
CA GLY A 142 -6.64 -5.84 4.03
C GLY A 142 -5.92 -4.60 4.59
N ASP A 143 -6.25 -3.41 4.08
CA ASP A 143 -5.60 -2.14 4.40
C ASP A 143 -5.83 -1.70 5.87
N GLU A 144 -6.99 -1.99 6.46
CA GLU A 144 -7.31 -1.55 7.82
C GLU A 144 -6.41 -2.21 8.89
N SER A 145 -5.98 -3.45 8.64
CA SER A 145 -5.20 -4.24 9.60
C SER A 145 -3.76 -3.77 9.77
N LEU A 146 -3.16 -3.14 8.76
CA LEU A 146 -1.76 -2.68 8.80
C LEU A 146 -1.58 -1.30 9.42
N SER A 147 -2.63 -0.48 9.46
CA SER A 147 -2.57 0.85 10.08
C SER A 147 -2.18 0.81 11.57
N ALA A 148 -2.48 -0.30 12.27
CA ALA A 148 -2.25 -0.43 13.71
C ALA A 148 -0.99 -1.22 14.09
N ILE A 149 -0.34 -1.92 13.15
CA ILE A 149 0.84 -2.75 13.44
C ILE A 149 2.01 -1.95 14.03
N PRO A 150 2.33 -0.72 13.55
CA PRO A 150 3.53 -0.05 14.02
C PRO A 150 3.48 0.29 15.50
N ILE A 151 2.32 0.66 16.08
CA ILE A 151 2.24 1.19 17.45
C ILE A 151 2.18 0.12 18.55
N LEU A 152 1.84 -1.13 18.20
CA LEU A 152 1.67 -2.23 19.14
C LEU A 152 2.91 -2.50 20.03
N PRO A 153 4.15 -2.49 19.50
CA PRO A 153 5.33 -2.72 20.33
C PRO A 153 5.57 -1.58 21.33
N THR A 154 5.14 -0.35 21.04
CA THR A 154 5.24 0.79 21.98
C THR A 154 4.35 0.54 23.19
N PHE A 155 3.09 0.16 22.96
CA PHE A 155 2.18 -0.17 24.05
C PHE A 155 2.62 -1.40 24.84
N ALA A 156 3.16 -2.42 24.16
CA ALA A 156 3.71 -3.60 24.82
C ALA A 156 4.88 -3.24 25.76
N ALA A 157 5.82 -2.43 25.28
CA ALA A 157 6.97 -1.99 26.07
C ALA A 157 6.58 -1.04 27.21
N MET A 158 5.63 -0.12 26.99
CA MET A 158 5.07 0.71 28.06
C MET A 158 4.43 -0.16 29.16
N SER A 159 3.70 -1.21 28.77
CA SER A 159 3.09 -2.14 29.73
C SER A 159 4.14 -2.89 30.54
N TRP A 160 5.26 -3.28 29.92
CA TRP A 160 6.37 -3.96 30.57
C TRP A 160 7.11 -3.06 31.56
N LEU A 161 7.25 -1.77 31.25
CA LEU A 161 7.82 -0.75 32.14
C LEU A 161 6.85 -0.23 33.20
N GLY A 162 5.60 -0.73 33.22
CA GLY A 162 4.57 -0.33 34.18
C GLY A 162 4.04 1.09 33.97
N PHE A 163 4.19 1.66 32.76
CA PHE A 163 3.69 2.99 32.45
C PHE A 163 2.21 2.97 32.07
N SER A 164 1.46 3.95 32.56
CA SER A 164 0.06 4.16 32.19
C SER A 164 -0.07 5.15 31.05
N LEU A 165 -1.17 5.03 30.30
CA LEU A 165 -1.59 6.04 29.33
C LEU A 165 -2.08 7.29 30.08
N ASN A 166 -1.27 8.34 30.09
CA ASN A 166 -1.57 9.62 30.70
C ASN A 166 -1.19 10.78 29.77
N THR A 167 -1.47 12.02 30.18
CA THR A 167 -1.22 13.22 29.36
C THR A 167 0.23 13.32 28.88
N LEU A 168 1.21 12.91 29.70
CA LEU A 168 2.63 12.99 29.33
C LEU A 168 3.02 11.89 28.35
N THR A 169 2.57 10.66 28.54
CA THR A 169 2.83 9.59 27.56
C THR A 169 2.10 9.85 26.24
N LEU A 170 0.91 10.45 26.29
CA LEU A 170 0.19 10.90 25.09
C LEU A 170 0.94 12.02 24.37
N LEU A 171 1.51 12.97 25.10
CA LEU A 171 2.36 14.01 24.53
C LEU A 171 3.61 13.42 23.87
N ALA A 172 4.27 12.45 24.53
CA ALA A 172 5.41 11.72 23.97
C ALA A 172 5.04 11.02 22.67
N LEU A 173 3.93 10.27 22.66
CA LEU A 173 3.41 9.60 21.47
C LEU A 173 3.10 10.60 20.34
N ALA A 174 2.45 11.72 20.64
CA ALA A 174 2.11 12.73 19.63
C ALA A 174 3.36 13.33 18.97
N VAL A 175 4.40 13.63 19.76
CA VAL A 175 5.69 14.12 19.26
C VAL A 175 6.36 13.08 18.37
N VAL A 176 6.44 11.82 18.84
CA VAL A 176 7.10 10.76 18.06
C VAL A 176 6.32 10.43 16.79
N ILE A 177 4.99 10.44 16.81
CA ILE A 177 4.18 10.24 15.60
C ILE A 177 4.48 11.32 14.56
N GLY A 178 4.55 12.60 14.96
CA GLY A 178 4.91 13.68 14.03
C GLY A 178 6.28 13.45 13.39
N ILE A 179 7.25 13.09 14.22
CA ILE A 179 8.61 12.77 13.80
C ILE A 179 8.63 11.54 12.87
N LEU A 180 7.85 10.48 13.14
CA LEU A 180 7.72 9.30 12.28
C LEU A 180 7.12 9.64 10.90
N VAL A 181 6.08 10.47 10.87
CA VAL A 181 5.42 10.89 9.62
C VAL A 181 6.36 11.72 8.76
N ASP A 182 7.14 12.64 9.35
CA ASP A 182 8.10 13.47 8.62
C ASP A 182 9.15 12.62 7.89
N ASP A 183 9.72 11.60 8.55
CA ASP A 183 10.71 10.71 7.93
C ASP A 183 10.06 9.84 6.83
N ALA A 184 8.84 9.34 7.05
CA ALA A 184 8.12 8.57 6.03
C ALA A 184 7.82 9.41 4.77
N ILE A 185 7.54 10.71 4.94
CA ILE A 185 7.36 11.63 3.80
C ILE A 185 8.67 11.75 3.02
N VAL A 186 9.80 11.96 3.70
CA VAL A 186 11.12 12.08 3.05
C VAL A 186 11.47 10.79 2.28
N GLU A 187 11.16 9.62 2.85
CA GLU A 187 11.42 8.33 2.17
C GLU A 187 10.59 8.17 0.89
N VAL A 188 9.29 8.46 0.97
CA VAL A 188 8.40 8.41 -0.19
C VAL A 188 8.83 9.42 -1.27
N GLU A 189 9.25 10.62 -0.86
CA GLU A 189 9.75 11.63 -1.79
C GLU A 189 11.04 11.19 -2.49
N ASN A 190 11.96 10.54 -1.76
CA ASN A 190 13.19 10.03 -2.36
C ASN A 190 12.92 8.91 -3.38
N ILE A 191 12.00 7.99 -3.06
CA ILE A 191 11.57 6.94 -4.00
C ILE A 191 10.92 7.57 -5.25
N GLU A 192 10.06 8.57 -5.07
CA GLU A 192 9.41 9.26 -6.19
C GLU A 192 10.42 10.06 -7.03
N ALA A 193 11.43 10.67 -6.42
CA ALA A 193 12.53 11.33 -7.13
C ALA A 193 13.31 10.33 -8.01
N HIS A 194 13.65 9.17 -7.45
CA HIS A 194 14.27 8.08 -8.19
C HIS A 194 13.37 7.52 -9.29
N ARG A 195 12.06 7.45 -9.07
CA ARG A 195 11.11 7.01 -10.09
C ARG A 195 11.02 8.01 -11.26
N ARG A 196 11.05 9.31 -10.97
CA ARG A 196 11.04 10.38 -12.00
C ARG A 196 12.30 10.39 -12.87
N SER A 197 13.39 9.78 -12.42
CA SER A 197 14.62 9.62 -13.22
C SER A 197 14.53 8.56 -14.33
N GLY A 198 13.37 7.92 -14.53
CA GLY A 198 13.14 6.95 -15.61
C GLY A 198 13.59 5.52 -15.30
N LYS A 199 14.02 5.24 -14.06
CA LYS A 199 14.37 3.91 -13.57
C LYS A 199 13.11 3.06 -13.36
N SER A 200 13.24 1.72 -13.51
CA SER A 200 12.18 0.78 -13.13
C SER A 200 11.88 0.86 -11.63
N ILE A 201 10.62 0.69 -11.21
CA ILE A 201 10.18 0.78 -9.79
C ILE A 201 11.11 0.03 -8.83
N ARG A 202 11.49 -1.21 -9.15
CA ARG A 202 12.40 -2.00 -8.32
C ARG A 202 13.72 -1.30 -8.06
N ARG A 203 14.37 -0.87 -9.12
CA ARG A 203 15.66 -0.17 -9.06
C ARG A 203 15.54 1.19 -8.39
N SER A 204 14.44 1.91 -8.61
CA SER A 204 14.17 3.17 -7.91
C SER A 204 14.05 2.97 -6.40
N VAL A 205 13.39 1.91 -5.95
CA VAL A 205 13.27 1.56 -4.54
C VAL A 205 14.61 1.11 -3.97
N GLU A 206 15.35 0.24 -4.68
CA GLU A 206 16.68 -0.24 -4.26
C GLU A 206 17.68 0.91 -4.08
N ASP A 207 17.75 1.83 -5.04
CA ASP A 207 18.65 3.00 -4.96
C ASP A 207 18.21 3.95 -3.84
N ALA A 208 16.91 4.22 -3.71
CA ALA A 208 16.37 5.11 -2.68
C ALA A 208 16.61 4.59 -1.26
N ILE A 209 16.49 3.28 -1.04
CA ILE A 209 16.77 2.64 0.26
C ILE A 209 18.26 2.79 0.63
N HIS A 210 19.18 2.59 -0.34
CA HIS A 210 20.61 2.72 -0.08
C HIS A 210 21.03 4.14 0.32
N GLU A 211 20.37 5.15 -0.22
CA GLU A 211 20.66 6.55 0.09
C GLU A 211 20.12 7.00 1.46
N ILE A 212 19.00 6.42 1.89
CA ILE A 212 18.28 6.83 3.11
C ILE A 212 18.76 6.13 4.38
N ALA A 213 19.37 4.94 4.25
CA ALA A 213 19.74 4.12 5.40
C ALA A 213 20.63 4.87 6.42
N LEU A 214 21.62 5.64 5.95
CA LEU A 214 22.53 6.39 6.83
C LEU A 214 21.84 7.61 7.48
N PRO A 215 21.13 8.49 6.74
CA PRO A 215 20.35 9.57 7.32
C PRO A 215 19.36 9.12 8.42
N VAL A 216 18.61 8.04 8.20
CA VAL A 216 17.59 7.56 9.17
C VAL A 216 18.22 7.08 10.47
N VAL A 217 19.36 6.39 10.40
CA VAL A 217 20.09 5.99 11.60
C VAL A 217 20.59 7.22 12.36
N ALA A 218 21.12 8.23 11.64
CA ALA A 218 21.62 9.45 12.25
C ALA A 218 20.52 10.25 12.96
N THR A 219 19.35 10.42 12.35
CA THR A 219 18.20 11.11 12.96
C THR A 219 17.67 10.34 14.18
N THR A 220 17.59 9.01 14.09
CA THR A 220 17.19 8.15 15.21
C THR A 220 18.16 8.28 16.39
N MET A 221 19.47 8.26 16.15
CA MET A 221 20.48 8.46 17.21
C MET A 221 20.39 9.86 17.82
N ALA A 222 20.12 10.90 17.03
CA ALA A 222 19.93 12.25 17.53
C ALA A 222 18.71 12.33 18.46
N LEU A 223 17.59 11.69 18.11
CA LEU A 223 16.39 11.64 18.93
C LEU A 223 16.62 10.89 20.25
N VAL A 224 17.32 9.76 20.21
CA VAL A 224 17.75 9.05 21.42
C VAL A 224 18.64 9.95 22.27
N ALA A 225 19.62 10.65 21.69
CA ALA A 225 20.49 11.55 22.43
C ALA A 225 19.74 12.72 23.10
N VAL A 226 18.65 13.20 22.50
CA VAL A 226 17.81 14.27 23.05
C VAL A 226 16.91 13.77 24.19
N PHE A 227 16.27 12.61 24.03
CA PHE A 227 15.25 12.13 24.98
C PHE A 227 15.80 11.21 26.08
N LEU A 228 16.95 10.55 25.88
CA LEU A 228 17.56 9.68 26.86
C LEU A 228 17.92 10.41 28.18
N PRO A 229 18.47 11.63 28.18
CA PRO A 229 18.69 12.39 29.42
C PRO A 229 17.39 12.62 30.19
N THR A 230 16.30 12.95 29.48
CA THR A 230 14.97 13.13 30.07
C THR A 230 14.44 11.85 30.70
N ALA A 231 14.71 10.69 30.09
CA ALA A 231 14.35 9.37 30.59
C ALA A 231 15.08 8.96 31.89
N THR A 232 16.15 9.67 32.25
CA THR A 232 16.98 9.40 33.44
C THR A 232 16.92 10.49 34.51
N MET A 233 16.04 11.49 34.35
CA MET A 233 15.92 12.59 35.30
C MET A 233 15.43 12.11 36.68
N ALA A 234 16.14 12.52 37.73
CA ALA A 234 15.78 12.25 39.12
C ALA A 234 14.89 13.35 39.73
N GLY A 235 14.32 13.07 40.91
CA GLY A 235 13.50 14.02 41.67
C GLY A 235 12.01 13.98 41.34
N ILE A 236 11.25 14.90 41.95
CA ILE A 236 9.78 14.95 41.82
C ILE A 236 9.37 15.26 40.37
N THR A 237 10.05 16.21 39.73
CA THR A 237 9.89 16.51 38.29
C THR A 237 10.28 15.30 37.44
N GLY A 238 11.35 14.59 37.81
CA GLY A 238 11.81 13.38 37.12
C GLY A 238 10.75 12.28 37.03
N ARG A 239 9.94 12.05 38.07
CA ARG A 239 8.88 11.00 38.03
C ARG A 239 7.88 11.18 36.87
N TYR A 240 7.64 12.41 36.45
CA TYR A 240 6.76 12.74 35.34
C TYR A 240 7.47 12.66 33.98
N PHE A 241 8.70 13.20 33.91
CA PHE A 241 9.47 13.25 32.66
C PHE A 241 10.16 11.93 32.29
N VAL A 242 10.40 11.03 33.24
CA VAL A 242 10.94 9.68 32.99
C VAL A 242 9.97 8.86 32.13
N GLN A 243 8.66 8.90 32.43
CA GLN A 243 7.63 8.24 31.62
C GLN A 243 7.58 8.81 30.19
N PHE A 244 7.67 10.14 30.08
CA PHE A 244 7.76 10.82 28.78
C PHE A 244 9.01 10.38 28.00
N GLY A 245 10.18 10.45 28.61
CA GLY A 245 11.47 10.16 27.97
C GLY A 245 11.56 8.71 27.50
N TRP A 246 11.20 7.74 28.34
CA TRP A 246 11.22 6.33 27.93
C TRP A 246 10.17 6.02 26.86
N THR A 247 8.96 6.58 26.95
CA THR A 247 7.94 6.39 25.91
C THR A 247 8.42 6.93 24.57
N SER A 248 9.07 8.10 24.55
CA SER A 248 9.65 8.69 23.33
C SER A 248 10.78 7.84 22.74
N VAL A 249 11.72 7.37 23.58
CA VAL A 249 12.87 6.54 23.14
C VAL A 249 12.40 5.18 22.59
N ILE A 250 11.36 4.59 23.16
CA ILE A 250 10.83 3.31 22.69
C ILE A 250 10.05 3.48 21.38
N ALA A 251 9.23 4.53 21.30
CA ALA A 251 8.43 4.78 20.11
C ALA A 251 9.30 5.14 18.89
N VAL A 252 10.41 5.86 19.07
CA VAL A 252 11.30 6.22 17.94
C VAL A 252 12.06 5.03 17.37
N HIS A 253 12.22 3.95 18.12
CA HIS A 253 12.88 2.73 17.64
C HIS A 253 12.10 2.00 16.54
N GLN A 254 10.84 2.38 16.28
CA GLN A 254 9.96 1.76 15.28
C GLN A 254 10.05 2.39 13.89
N ARG A 255 11.09 3.18 13.65
CA ARG A 255 11.45 3.70 12.33
C ARG A 255 12.00 2.61 11.41
#